data_AF-A0A5C5YZE7-F1
#
_entry.id   AF-A0A5C5YZE7-F1
#
_cell.length_a   1.000
_cell.length_b   1.000
_cell.length_c   1.000
_cell.angle_alpha   90.00
_cell.angle_beta   90.00
_cell.angle_gamma   90.00
#
_symmetry.space_group_name_H-M   'P 1'
#
loop_
_entity.id
_entity.type
_entity.pdbx_description
1 polymer ?
#
loop_
_entity_poly.entity_id
_entity_poly.type
_entity_poly.pdbx_seq_one_letter_code
_entity_poly.pdbx_strand_id
1 'polypeptide(L)'
;MAVLGRQVPLMLTEGIVAEYADVLGRLAARKLTGLTVKQNADLILNLISLSHQTQLHFSWRPNLLDEADNKFVEAAIAATAIIVTYNVRDFAQLDLVKHGWVVMTPLEFTTIYDLEN
;
A
#
# COMPACT_ATOMS: atom_id res chain seq x y z
N MET A 1 -0.32 10.18 -11.52
CA MET A 1 -1.36 9.90 -12.53
C MET A 1 -1.45 8.43 -12.92
N ALA A 2 -0.36 7.67 -12.97
CA ALA A 2 -0.31 6.27 -13.43
C ALA A 2 -1.26 5.32 -12.70
N VAL A 3 -1.40 5.44 -11.38
CA VAL A 3 -2.36 4.65 -10.59
C VAL A 3 -3.81 5.00 -10.94
N LEU A 4 -4.14 6.29 -11.02
CA LEU A 4 -5.48 6.77 -11.37
C LEU A 4 -5.85 6.44 -12.82
N GLY A 5 -4.85 6.50 -13.71
CA GLY A 5 -4.95 6.05 -15.11
C GLY A 5 -4.95 4.53 -15.26
N ARG A 6 -4.91 3.77 -14.16
CA ARG A 6 -4.91 2.29 -14.12
C ARG A 6 -3.74 1.64 -14.88
N GLN A 7 -2.66 2.39 -15.11
CA GLN A 7 -1.44 1.90 -15.73
C GLN A 7 -0.62 1.05 -14.75
N VAL A 8 -0.65 1.44 -13.47
CA VAL A 8 -0.07 0.67 -12.37
C VAL A 8 -1.21 0.28 -11.42
N PRO A 9 -1.61 -1.00 -11.36
CA PRO A 9 -2.69 -1.44 -10.50
C PRO A 9 -2.30 -1.31 -9.01
N LEU A 10 -3.26 -0.92 -8.17
CA LEU A 10 -3.09 -0.97 -6.73
C LEU A 10 -3.26 -2.39 -6.22
N MET A 11 -2.52 -2.72 -5.16
CA MET A 11 -2.69 -3.96 -4.42
C MET A 11 -3.18 -3.63 -3.01
N LEU A 12 -4.39 -4.08 -2.67
CA LEU A 12 -5.00 -3.84 -1.36
C LEU A 12 -5.50 -5.16 -0.79
N THR A 13 -5.01 -5.52 0.39
CA THR A 13 -5.52 -6.64 1.17
C THR A 13 -6.53 -6.13 2.19
N GLU A 14 -7.34 -7.02 2.76
CA GLU A 14 -8.28 -6.66 3.83
C GLU A 14 -7.58 -5.92 4.98
N GLY A 15 -6.43 -6.42 5.42
CA GLY A 15 -5.66 -5.81 6.50
C GLY A 15 -5.17 -4.40 6.19
N ILE A 16 -4.81 -4.12 4.92
CA ILE A 16 -4.42 -2.78 4.46
C ILE A 16 -5.65 -1.87 4.42
N VAL A 17 -6.77 -2.35 3.89
CA VAL A 17 -8.04 -1.59 3.86
C VAL A 17 -8.49 -1.23 5.28
N ALA A 18 -8.38 -2.16 6.23
CA ALA A 18 -8.73 -1.94 7.62
C ALA A 18 -7.86 -0.84 8.28
N GLU A 19 -6.57 -0.79 7.96
CA GLU A 19 -5.70 0.30 8.45
C GLU A 19 -6.08 1.65 7.86
N TYR A 20 -6.39 1.72 6.57
CA TYR A 20 -6.90 2.95 5.96
C TYR A 20 -8.20 3.40 6.63
N ALA A 21 -9.12 2.47 6.89
CA ALA A 21 -10.38 2.77 7.58
C ALA A 21 -10.16 3.28 9.01
N ASP A 22 -9.27 2.66 9.77
CA ASP A 22 -8.94 3.09 11.13
C ASP A 22 -8.30 4.48 11.12
N VAL A 23 -7.26 4.71 10.30
CA VAL A 23 -6.55 5.99 10.21
C VAL A 23 -7.49 7.11 9.77
N LEU A 24 -8.26 6.91 8.69
CA LEU A 24 -9.19 7.92 8.18
C LEU A 24 -10.40 8.11 9.12
N GLY A 25 -10.73 7.13 9.94
CA GLY A 25 -11.79 7.23 10.96
C GLY A 25 -11.43 8.16 12.12
N ARG A 26 -10.14 8.36 12.40
CA ARG A 26 -9.66 9.18 13.53
C ARG A 26 -10.03 10.65 13.37
N LEU A 27 -10.41 11.30 14.47
CA LEU A 27 -10.71 12.74 14.53
C LEU A 27 -9.57 13.60 14.00
N ALA A 28 -8.32 13.23 14.28
CA ALA A 28 -7.14 13.96 13.80
C ALA A 28 -7.04 13.92 12.27
N ALA A 29 -7.22 12.76 11.64
CA ALA A 29 -7.20 12.63 10.19
C ALA A 29 -8.34 13.42 9.54
N ARG A 30 -9.55 13.34 10.09
CA ARG A 30 -10.70 14.10 9.60
C ARG A 30 -10.49 15.62 9.70
N LYS A 31 -9.85 16.10 10.76
CA LYS A 31 -9.50 17.53 10.90
C LYS A 31 -8.43 17.95 9.89
N LEU A 32 -7.46 17.09 9.62
CA LEU A 32 -6.39 17.35 8.66
C LEU A 32 -6.90 17.40 7.22
N THR A 33 -7.76 16.45 6.84
CA THR A 33 -8.25 16.32 5.45
C THR A 33 -9.49 17.17 5.18
N GLY A 34 -10.26 17.54 6.22
CA GLY A 34 -11.55 18.20 6.09
C GLY A 34 -12.67 17.29 5.56
N LEU A 35 -12.40 15.99 5.37
CA LEU A 35 -13.36 15.05 4.81
C LEU A 35 -14.43 14.65 5.83
N THR A 36 -15.66 14.52 5.35
CA THR A 36 -16.75 13.91 6.09
C THR A 36 -16.55 12.40 6.24
N VAL A 37 -17.25 11.78 7.19
CA VAL A 37 -17.24 10.31 7.37
C VAL A 37 -17.61 9.59 6.06
N LYS A 38 -18.63 10.11 5.37
CA LYS A 38 -19.07 9.57 4.08
C LYS A 38 -17.96 9.66 3.03
N GLN A 39 -17.31 10.82 2.88
CA GLN A 39 -16.23 11.00 1.92
C GLN A 39 -15.02 10.10 2.21
N ASN A 40 -14.72 9.82 3.48
CA ASN A 40 -13.68 8.85 3.83
C ASN A 40 -14.05 7.43 3.40
N ALA A 41 -15.30 7.02 3.63
CA ALA A 41 -15.79 5.71 3.16
C ALA A 41 -15.76 5.62 1.62
N ASP A 42 -16.20 6.69 0.93
CA ASP A 42 -16.16 6.78 -0.53
C ASP A 42 -14.72 6.73 -1.07
N LEU A 43 -13.76 7.38 -0.40
CA LEU A 43 -12.33 7.30 -0.74
C LEU A 43 -11.81 5.87 -0.65
N ILE A 44 -12.11 5.16 0.44
CA ILE A 44 -11.69 3.76 0.62
C ILE A 44 -12.31 2.88 -0.46
N LEU A 45 -13.61 3.05 -0.74
CA LEU A 45 -14.29 2.30 -1.80
C LEU A 45 -13.68 2.58 -3.18
N ASN A 46 -13.31 3.82 -3.47
CA ASN A 46 -12.64 4.19 -4.70
C ASN A 46 -11.26 3.51 -4.80
N LEU A 47 -10.47 3.50 -3.72
CA LEU A 47 -9.19 2.78 -3.67
C LEU A 47 -9.37 1.28 -3.93
N ILE A 48 -10.38 0.66 -3.31
CA ILE A 48 -10.72 -0.76 -3.54
C ILE A 48 -11.08 -0.99 -5.02
N SER A 49 -11.89 -0.10 -5.62
CA SER A 49 -12.27 -0.21 -7.03
C SER A 49 -11.12 -0.02 -8.02
N LEU A 50 -10.02 0.61 -7.59
CA LEU A 50 -8.77 0.74 -8.35
C LEU A 50 -7.81 -0.43 -8.12
N SER A 51 -8.07 -1.26 -7.12
CA SER A 51 -7.18 -2.35 -6.70
C SER A 51 -7.48 -3.69 -7.36
N HIS A 52 -6.48 -4.56 -7.39
CA HIS A 52 -6.65 -5.98 -7.70
C HIS A 52 -6.94 -6.78 -6.44
N GLN A 53 -7.98 -7.62 -6.51
CA GLN A 53 -8.24 -8.63 -5.50
C GLN A 53 -7.34 -9.84 -5.74
N THR A 54 -6.62 -10.28 -4.72
CA THR A 54 -5.85 -11.53 -4.75
C THR A 54 -6.02 -12.30 -3.44
N GLN A 55 -5.94 -13.62 -3.54
CA GLN A 55 -6.03 -14.51 -2.40
C GLN A 55 -4.66 -14.63 -1.75
N LEU A 56 -4.56 -14.25 -0.47
CA LEU A 56 -3.33 -14.41 0.29
C LEU A 56 -3.17 -15.86 0.75
N HIS A 57 -1.94 -16.38 0.63
CA HIS A 57 -1.53 -17.62 1.25
C HIS A 57 -0.63 -17.30 2.46
N PHE A 58 -1.21 -17.26 3.66
CA PHE A 58 -0.55 -16.89 4.92
C PHE A 58 0.53 -17.88 5.43
N SER A 59 1.08 -18.71 4.56
CA SER A 59 2.07 -19.74 4.92
C SER A 59 3.50 -19.18 5.01
N TRP A 60 3.74 -17.97 4.51
CA TRP A 60 5.03 -17.30 4.61
C TRP A 60 4.96 -16.20 5.69
N ARG A 61 5.85 -16.27 6.70
CA ARG A 61 6.03 -15.21 7.70
C ARG A 61 7.38 -14.52 7.49
N PRO A 62 7.40 -13.36 6.81
CA PRO A 62 8.54 -12.46 6.90
C PRO A 62 8.67 -12.03 8.37
N ASN A 63 9.85 -12.16 8.96
CA ASN A 63 10.09 -11.67 10.32
C ASN A 63 10.39 -10.16 10.26
N LEU A 64 9.38 -9.32 9.95
CA LEU A 64 9.50 -7.89 10.20
C LEU A 64 9.66 -7.62 11.69
N LEU A 65 10.37 -6.52 12.01
CA LEU A 65 10.46 -6.02 13.38
C LEU A 65 9.10 -5.58 13.92
N ASP A 66 8.24 -5.05 13.04
CA ASP A 66 6.83 -4.78 13.33
C ASP A 66 5.94 -5.83 12.66
N GLU A 67 5.32 -6.69 13.45
CA GLU A 67 4.40 -7.72 12.94
C GLU A 67 3.19 -7.12 12.22
N ALA A 68 2.80 -5.87 12.53
CA ALA A 68 1.72 -5.20 11.82
C ALA A 68 2.07 -4.98 10.35
N ASP A 69 3.33 -4.68 10.02
CA ASP A 69 3.75 -4.35 8.65
C ASP A 69 3.85 -5.58 7.73
N ASN A 70 3.78 -6.80 8.28
CA ASN A 70 3.82 -8.05 7.50
C ASN A 70 2.76 -8.11 6.41
N LYS A 71 1.60 -7.49 6.64
CA LYS A 71 0.51 -7.44 5.65
C LYS A 71 0.93 -6.80 4.33
N PHE A 72 1.84 -5.83 4.34
CA PHE A 72 2.35 -5.17 3.14
C PHE A 72 3.31 -6.06 2.37
N VAL A 73 4.14 -6.82 3.09
CA VAL A 73 5.08 -7.77 2.51
C VAL A 73 4.32 -8.92 1.86
N GLU A 74 3.38 -9.52 2.58
CA GLU A 74 2.51 -10.58 2.05
C GLU A 74 1.76 -10.13 0.78
N ALA A 75 1.24 -8.91 0.78
CA ALA A 75 0.61 -8.31 -0.39
C ALA A 75 1.58 -8.20 -1.59
N ALA A 76 2.79 -7.71 -1.35
CA ALA A 76 3.82 -7.55 -2.37
C ALA A 76 4.26 -8.89 -2.97
N ILE A 77 4.30 -9.93 -2.14
CA ILE A 77 4.64 -11.29 -2.59
C ILE A 77 3.51 -11.87 -3.44
N ALA A 78 2.28 -11.85 -2.92
CA ALA A 78 1.14 -12.47 -3.57
C ALA A 78 0.82 -11.86 -4.93
N ALA A 79 1.14 -10.58 -5.13
CA ALA A 79 0.92 -9.86 -6.37
C ALA A 79 2.19 -9.62 -7.20
N THR A 80 3.37 -10.08 -6.75
CA THR A 80 4.68 -9.69 -7.33
C THR A 80 4.77 -8.16 -7.49
N ALA A 81 4.27 -7.43 -6.48
CA ALA A 81 4.14 -5.98 -6.52
C ALA A 81 5.37 -5.28 -5.94
N ILE A 82 5.55 -4.03 -6.36
CA ILE A 82 6.51 -3.11 -5.76
C ILE A 82 5.94 -2.52 -4.46
N ILE A 83 6.80 -2.28 -3.47
CA ILE A 83 6.42 -1.60 -2.23
C ILE A 83 6.82 -0.13 -2.36
N VAL A 84 5.83 0.77 -2.28
CA VAL A 84 6.05 2.22 -2.28
C VAL A 84 5.80 2.75 -0.87
N THR A 85 6.84 3.21 -0.18
CA THR A 85 6.76 3.63 1.22
C THR A 85 7.77 4.71 1.56
N TYR A 86 7.43 5.61 2.49
CA TYR A 86 8.43 6.52 3.08
C TYR A 86 9.37 5.80 4.06
N ASN A 87 8.95 4.64 4.59
CA ASN A 87 9.73 3.89 5.57
C ASN A 87 10.59 2.80 4.92
N VAL A 88 11.37 3.17 3.90
CA VAL A 88 12.14 2.22 3.08
C VAL A 88 13.07 1.34 3.93
N ARG A 89 13.64 1.90 5.01
CA ARG A 89 14.61 1.20 5.87
C ARG A 89 14.03 -0.06 6.51
N ASP A 90 12.77 -0.03 6.92
CA ASP A 90 12.14 -1.14 7.64
C ASP A 90 11.80 -2.30 6.68
N PHE A 91 11.59 -1.98 5.39
CA PHE A 91 11.35 -2.97 4.35
C PHE A 91 12.62 -3.43 3.62
N ALA A 92 13.68 -2.62 3.63
CA ALA A 92 14.98 -2.93 3.00
C ALA A 92 15.83 -3.89 3.84
N GLN A 93 15.60 -3.97 5.16
CA GLN A 93 16.26 -4.95 6.03
C GLN A 93 15.77 -6.38 5.81
N LEU A 94 14.60 -6.53 5.18
CA LEU A 94 14.10 -7.83 4.78
C LEU A 94 14.92 -8.37 3.62
N ASP A 95 15.04 -9.69 3.53
CA ASP A 95 15.66 -10.32 2.36
C ASP A 95 14.84 -10.08 1.06
N LEU A 96 13.75 -9.31 1.09
CA LEU A 96 12.94 -8.93 -0.08
C LEU A 96 13.79 -8.42 -1.24
N VAL A 97 14.68 -7.45 -1.00
CA VAL A 97 15.56 -6.90 -2.04
C VAL A 97 16.53 -7.97 -2.56
N LYS A 98 17.03 -8.83 -1.66
CA LYS A 98 17.90 -9.96 -2.05
C LYS A 98 17.18 -11.00 -2.89
N HIS A 99 15.87 -11.14 -2.73
CA HIS A 99 15.03 -12.03 -3.52
C HIS A 99 14.33 -11.31 -4.70
N GLY A 100 14.71 -10.06 -5.01
CA GLY A 100 14.29 -9.36 -6.22
C GLY A 100 13.06 -8.45 -6.10
N TRP A 101 12.52 -8.24 -4.90
CA TRP A 101 11.44 -7.26 -4.70
C TRP A 101 11.98 -5.84 -4.64
N VAL A 102 11.23 -4.91 -5.25
CA VAL A 102 11.58 -3.50 -5.29
C VAL A 102 10.85 -2.75 -4.18
N VAL A 103 11.62 -2.04 -3.36
CA VAL A 103 11.12 -1.08 -2.36
C VAL A 103 11.62 0.30 -2.75
N MET A 104 10.72 1.27 -2.87
CA MET A 104 11.07 2.64 -3.26
C MET A 104 10.21 3.67 -2.53
N THR A 105 10.69 4.90 -2.51
CA THR A 105 9.95 6.06 -2.00
C THR A 105 8.85 6.49 -2.99
N PRO A 106 7.81 7.20 -2.51
CA PRO A 106 6.83 7.81 -3.40
C PRO A 106 7.43 8.74 -4.46
N LEU A 107 8.51 9.45 -4.13
CA LEU A 107 9.20 10.35 -5.06
C LEU A 107 9.91 9.57 -6.19
N GLU A 108 10.55 8.45 -5.86
CA GLU A 108 11.16 7.58 -6.88
C GLU A 108 10.07 6.96 -7.76
N PHE A 109 8.96 6.50 -7.16
CA PHE A 109 7.83 5.97 -7.91
C PHE A 109 7.28 7.00 -8.91
N THR A 110 7.03 8.25 -8.49
CA THR A 110 6.51 9.27 -9.41
C THR A 110 7.54 9.64 -10.48
N THR A 111 8.83 9.62 -10.17
CA THR A 111 9.89 9.87 -11.16
C THR A 111 9.91 8.82 -12.26
N ILE A 112 9.66 7.54 -11.91
CA ILE A 112 9.71 6.41 -12.85
C ILE A 112 8.39 6.24 -13.61
N TYR A 113 7.25 6.39 -12.91
CA TYR A 113 5.94 6.00 -13.43
C TYR A 113 5.01 7.18 -13.74
N ASP A 114 5.27 8.39 -13.21
CA ASP A 114 4.41 9.57 -13.42
C ASP A 114 5.01 10.65 -14.33
N LEU A 115 6.31 10.64 -14.65
CA LEU A 115 6.97 11.72 -15.42
C LEU A 115 6.82 11.64 -16.96
N GLU A 116 6.01 10.72 -17.50
CA GLU A 116 5.75 10.65 -18.95
C GLU A 116 4.26 10.84 -19.33
N ASN A 117 3.53 11.74 -18.64
CA ASN A 117 2.27 12.31 -19.15
C ASN A 117 2.16 13.82 -18.88
#